data_AF-S0JSM4-F1
#
_entry.id   AF-S0JSM4-F1
#
_cell.length_a   1.000
_cell.length_b   1.000
_cell.length_c   1.000
_cell.angle_alpha   90.00
_cell.angle_beta   90.00
_cell.angle_gamma   90.00
#
_symmetry.space_group_name_H-M   'P 1'
#
loop_
_entity.id
_entity.type
_entity.pdbx_description
1 polymer ?
#
loop_
_entity_poly.entity_id
_entity_poly.type
_entity_poly.pdbx_seq_one_letter_code
_entity_poly.pdbx_strand_id
1 'polypeptide(L)'
;MIILNKENGVTFDVLGQRLNVTRPTIIRDLEEIKAKFSLHQILIHYLNESLQYQAMVDIFHSESIQLREFSESHFVSYNTLYKKLYRLNEVLAQFDLKFETNKKASVSGNELQLRFFTQSFFGTLIAARHGHLQMFDKKQSSI
;
A
#
# COMPACT_ATOMS: atom_id res chain seq x y z
N MET A 1 28.57 -6.11 23.46
CA MET A 1 27.68 -6.06 24.63
C MET A 1 26.56 -5.07 24.33
N ILE A 2 25.35 -5.55 24.03
CA ILE A 2 24.18 -4.70 23.81
C ILE A 2 23.19 -5.04 24.94
N ILE A 3 22.95 -4.07 25.81
CA ILE A 3 21.95 -4.16 26.88
C ILE A 3 20.63 -3.65 26.28
N LEU A 4 19.65 -4.53 26.13
CA LEU A 4 18.26 -4.16 25.82
C LEU A 4 17.48 -4.08 27.15
N ASN A 5 17.09 -2.87 27.57
CA ASN A 5 16.17 -2.61 28.68
C ASN A 5 14.74 -2.99 28.22
N LYS A 6 13.99 -3.94 28.78
CA LYS A 6 13.43 -4.14 30.14
C LYS A 6 12.22 -3.28 30.51
N GLU A 7 11.34 -2.94 29.56
CA GLU A 7 9.96 -2.55 29.95
C GLU A 7 8.83 -3.28 29.20
N ASN A 8 9.06 -3.86 28.01
CA ASN A 8 8.10 -4.77 27.35
C ASN A 8 8.79 -5.86 26.48
N GLY A 9 10.08 -6.11 26.70
CA GLY A 9 10.88 -7.00 25.85
C GLY A 9 10.89 -8.44 26.35
N VAL A 10 10.53 -9.39 25.48
CA VAL A 10 10.76 -10.82 25.75
C VAL A 10 12.27 -11.10 25.72
N THR A 11 12.81 -11.70 26.78
CA THR A 11 14.24 -12.05 26.83
C THR A 11 14.54 -13.31 26.00
N PHE A 12 15.76 -13.43 25.49
CA PHE A 12 16.19 -14.60 24.72
C PHE A 12 16.07 -15.90 25.52
N ASP A 13 16.26 -15.85 26.84
CA ASP A 13 16.14 -17.01 27.72
C ASP A 13 14.69 -17.48 27.83
N VAL A 14 13.74 -16.54 27.90
CA VAL A 14 12.29 -16.84 27.91
C VAL A 14 11.83 -17.42 26.57
N LEU A 15 12.33 -16.89 25.45
CA LEU A 15 12.05 -17.45 24.12
C LEU A 15 12.64 -18.85 23.95
N GLY A 16 13.86 -19.08 24.43
CA GLY A 16 14.54 -20.37 24.33
C GLY A 16 13.81 -21.48 25.08
N GLN A 17 13.30 -21.18 26.28
CA GLN A 17 12.50 -22.12 27.06
C GLN A 17 11.12 -22.38 26.44
N ARG A 18 10.45 -21.35 25.92
CA ARG A 18 9.09 -21.49 25.35
C ARG A 18 9.06 -22.20 24.00
N LEU A 19 10.06 -21.94 23.17
CA LEU A 19 10.14 -22.47 21.81
C LEU A 19 11.03 -23.73 21.74
N ASN A 20 11.63 -24.15 22.86
CA ASN A 20 12.59 -25.26 22.95
C ASN A 20 13.73 -25.16 21.93
N VAL A 21 14.32 -23.96 21.81
CA VAL A 21 15.41 -23.67 20.87
C VAL A 21 16.56 -22.98 21.59
N THR A 22 17.76 -23.11 21.03
CA THR A 22 18.96 -22.49 21.61
C THR A 22 19.05 -21.01 21.26
N ARG A 23 19.77 -20.25 22.08
CA ARG A 23 20.00 -18.81 21.84
C ARG A 23 20.62 -18.52 20.47
N PRO A 24 21.63 -19.28 19.96
CA PRO A 24 22.12 -19.11 18.59
C PRO A 24 21.04 -19.31 17.52
N THR A 25 20.15 -20.30 17.69
CA THR A 25 19.01 -20.54 16.79
C THR A 25 18.07 -19.33 16.77
N ILE A 26 17.73 -18.78 17.94
CA ILE A 26 16.85 -17.59 18.04
C ILE A 26 17.48 -16.37 17.35
N ILE A 27 18.78 -16.15 17.53
CA ILE A 27 19.48 -15.02 16.89
C ILE A 27 19.45 -15.17 15.38
N ARG A 28 19.80 -16.36 14.85
CA ARG A 28 19.76 -16.67 13.42
C ARG A 28 18.36 -16.46 12.85
N ASP A 29 17.34 -17.01 13.50
CA ASP A 29 15.97 -16.94 12.98
C ASP A 29 15.43 -15.50 13.03
N LEU A 30 15.81 -14.70 14.05
CA LEU A 30 15.49 -13.27 14.09
C LEU A 30 16.24 -12.46 13.05
N GLU A 31 17.49 -12.81 12.73
CA GLU A 31 18.25 -12.21 11.63
C GLU A 31 17.62 -12.54 10.28
N GLU A 32 17.17 -13.79 10.07
CA GLU A 32 16.43 -14.18 8.88
C GLU A 32 15.08 -13.45 8.76
N ILE A 33 14.33 -13.34 9.87
CA ILE A 33 13.08 -12.59 9.89
C ILE A 33 13.36 -11.12 9.60
N LYS A 34 14.36 -10.50 10.23
CA LYS A 34 14.75 -9.11 9.93
C LYS A 34 15.18 -8.90 8.49
N ALA A 35 15.87 -9.88 7.91
CA ALA A 35 16.30 -9.83 6.51
C ALA A 35 15.12 -9.98 5.53
N LYS A 36 14.06 -10.71 5.91
CA LYS A 36 12.87 -10.94 5.09
C LYS A 36 11.74 -9.93 5.38
N PHE A 37 11.76 -9.26 6.53
CA PHE A 37 10.73 -8.34 6.98
C PHE A 37 10.91 -6.98 6.32
N SER A 38 9.91 -6.57 5.55
CA SER A 38 9.85 -5.25 4.96
C SER A 38 8.50 -4.60 5.29
N LEU A 39 8.53 -3.52 6.07
CA LEU A 39 7.34 -2.68 6.29
C LEU A 39 6.74 -2.20 4.96
N HIS A 40 7.56 -2.04 3.94
CA HIS A 40 7.09 -1.68 2.60
C HIS A 40 6.27 -2.79 1.95
N GLN A 41 6.68 -4.06 2.08
CA GLN A 41 5.91 -5.18 1.55
C GLN A 41 4.54 -5.28 2.24
N ILE A 42 4.51 -5.04 3.56
CA ILE A 42 3.26 -5.00 4.33
C ILE A 42 2.38 -3.84 3.84
N LEU A 43 2.94 -2.64 3.68
CA LEU A 43 2.21 -1.48 3.17
C LEU A 43 1.67 -1.73 1.75
N ILE A 44 2.49 -2.25 0.84
CA ILE A 44 2.08 -2.59 -0.53
C ILE A 44 0.95 -3.62 -0.51
N HIS A 45 1.03 -4.63 0.36
CA HIS A 45 -0.05 -5.61 0.52
C HIS A 45 -1.36 -4.93 0.93
N TYR A 46 -1.36 -4.07 1.96
CA TYR A 46 -2.56 -3.33 2.37
C TYR A 46 -3.10 -2.38 1.29
N LEU A 47 -2.21 -1.70 0.56
CA LEU A 47 -2.62 -0.81 -0.53
C LEU A 47 -3.23 -1.60 -1.68
N ASN A 48 -2.62 -2.73 -2.06
CA ASN A 48 -3.15 -3.60 -3.10
C ASN A 48 -4.50 -4.22 -2.74
N GLU A 49 -4.86 -4.33 -1.47
CA GLU A 49 -6.20 -4.78 -1.03
C GLU A 49 -7.20 -3.63 -0.85
N SER A 50 -6.75 -2.37 -0.85
CA SER A 50 -7.61 -1.20 -0.65
C SER A 50 -8.36 -0.84 -1.93
N LEU A 51 -9.69 -0.92 -1.88
CA LEU A 51 -10.57 -0.48 -2.97
C LEU A 51 -10.37 1.00 -3.33
N GLN A 52 -10.10 1.84 -2.33
CA GLN A 52 -9.81 3.25 -2.58
C GLN A 52 -8.51 3.43 -3.35
N TYR A 53 -7.46 2.71 -2.96
CA TYR A 53 -6.18 2.77 -3.66
C TYR A 53 -6.30 2.25 -5.10
N GLN A 54 -6.93 1.09 -5.29
CA GLN A 54 -7.16 0.51 -6.62
C GLN A 54 -8.00 1.45 -7.52
N ALA A 55 -9.07 2.05 -6.99
CA ALA A 55 -9.86 3.04 -7.73
C ALA A 55 -9.04 4.27 -8.13
N MET A 56 -8.18 4.78 -7.24
CA MET A 56 -7.31 5.92 -7.56
C MET A 56 -6.28 5.55 -8.64
N VAL A 57 -5.68 4.35 -8.59
CA VAL A 57 -4.81 3.84 -9.66
C VAL A 57 -5.53 3.87 -11.00
N ASP A 58 -6.73 3.31 -11.06
CA ASP A 58 -7.51 3.24 -12.30
C ASP A 58 -7.93 4.63 -12.79
N ILE A 59 -8.33 5.53 -11.90
CA ILE A 59 -8.71 6.91 -12.24
C ILE A 59 -7.51 7.71 -12.75
N PHE A 60 -6.32 7.59 -12.14
CA PHE A 60 -5.14 8.30 -12.65
C PHE A 60 -4.60 7.69 -13.95
N HIS A 61 -4.84 6.40 -14.20
CA HIS A 61 -4.45 5.77 -15.45
C HIS A 61 -5.43 6.05 -16.60
N SER A 62 -6.74 6.10 -16.30
CA SER A 62 -7.83 6.07 -17.30
C SER A 62 -8.71 7.33 -17.27
N GLU A 63 -8.30 8.35 -16.50
CA GLU A 63 -9.02 9.59 -16.16
C GLU A 63 -10.32 9.39 -15.35
N SER A 64 -10.96 8.23 -15.46
CA SER A 64 -12.20 7.92 -14.76
C SER A 64 -12.50 6.43 -14.74
N ILE A 65 -13.39 6.00 -13.84
CA ILE A 65 -13.91 4.63 -13.76
C ILE A 65 -15.44 4.60 -13.78
N GLN A 66 -16.01 3.50 -14.25
CA GLN A 66 -17.43 3.22 -14.11
C GLN A 66 -17.67 2.47 -12.79
N LEU A 67 -18.29 3.13 -11.81
CA LEU A 67 -18.47 2.57 -10.46
C LEU A 67 -19.23 1.23 -10.45
N ARG A 68 -20.16 1.02 -11.39
CA ARG A 68 -20.89 -0.26 -11.49
C ARG A 68 -19.95 -1.39 -11.88
N GLU A 69 -19.22 -1.23 -12.97
CA GLU A 69 -18.23 -2.20 -13.46
C GLU A 69 -17.15 -2.46 -12.40
N PHE A 70 -16.66 -1.40 -11.76
CA PHE A 70 -15.68 -1.52 -10.67
C PHE A 70 -16.25 -2.28 -9.47
N SER A 71 -17.51 -2.05 -9.11
CA SER A 71 -18.14 -2.76 -7.99
C SER A 71 -18.33 -4.26 -8.27
N GLU A 72 -18.65 -4.60 -9.52
CA GLU A 72 -18.80 -5.98 -9.98
C GLU A 72 -17.45 -6.71 -10.00
N SER A 73 -16.39 -6.08 -10.53
CA SER A 73 -15.05 -6.67 -10.60
C SER A 73 -14.41 -6.91 -9.24
N HIS A 74 -14.83 -6.15 -8.21
CA HIS A 74 -14.33 -6.27 -6.85
C HIS A 74 -15.31 -6.95 -5.88
N PHE A 75 -16.40 -7.53 -6.40
CA PHE A 75 -17.41 -8.27 -5.61
C PHE A 75 -17.96 -7.49 -4.41
N VAL A 76 -18.17 -6.18 -4.57
CA VAL A 76 -18.73 -5.30 -3.54
C VAL A 76 -19.98 -4.60 -4.04
N SER A 77 -20.92 -4.32 -3.14
CA SER A 77 -22.11 -3.57 -3.55
C SER A 77 -21.76 -2.14 -3.95
N TYR A 78 -22.46 -1.62 -4.95
CA TYR A 78 -22.30 -0.24 -5.42
C TYR A 78 -22.35 0.79 -4.28
N ASN A 79 -23.31 0.64 -3.35
CA ASN A 79 -23.47 1.58 -2.24
C ASN A 79 -22.29 1.53 -1.26
N THR A 80 -21.76 0.33 -0.98
CA THR A 80 -20.56 0.17 -0.14
C THR A 80 -19.34 0.77 -0.81
N LEU A 81 -19.15 0.53 -2.11
CA LEU A 81 -18.07 1.12 -2.89
C LEU A 81 -18.18 2.66 -2.89
N TYR A 82 -19.36 3.19 -3.22
CA TYR A 82 -19.62 4.62 -3.25
C TYR A 82 -19.24 5.29 -1.92
N LYS A 83 -19.70 4.76 -0.78
CA LYS A 83 -19.35 5.29 0.55
C LYS A 83 -17.85 5.24 0.82
N LYS A 84 -17.17 4.15 0.43
CA LYS A 84 -15.71 4.01 0.60
C LYS A 84 -14.94 5.03 -0.22
N LEU A 85 -15.33 5.21 -1.48
CA LEU A 85 -14.68 6.17 -2.39
C LEU A 85 -15.01 7.61 -2.04
N TYR A 86 -16.23 7.90 -1.58
CA TYR A 86 -16.61 9.25 -1.17
C TYR A 86 -15.75 9.78 -0.01
N ARG A 87 -15.23 8.90 0.85
CA ARG A 87 -14.26 9.26 1.91
C ARG A 87 -12.93 9.79 1.35
N LEU A 88 -12.59 9.52 0.08
CA LEU A 88 -11.42 10.11 -0.56
C LEU A 88 -11.48 11.63 -0.55
N ASN A 89 -12.67 12.23 -0.54
CA ASN A 89 -12.82 13.68 -0.43
C ASN A 89 -12.16 14.27 0.82
N GLU A 90 -12.05 13.53 1.93
CA GLU A 90 -11.37 13.99 3.15
C GLU A 90 -9.86 14.21 2.92
N VAL A 91 -9.27 13.39 2.06
CA VAL A 91 -7.85 13.48 1.69
C VAL A 91 -7.66 14.46 0.55
N LEU A 92 -8.48 14.36 -0.50
CA LEU A 92 -8.39 15.17 -1.70
C LEU A 92 -8.63 16.67 -1.43
N ALA A 93 -9.47 17.01 -0.45
CA ALA A 93 -9.73 18.40 -0.08
C ALA A 93 -8.46 19.13 0.40
N GLN A 94 -7.46 18.42 0.94
CA GLN A 94 -6.18 19.02 1.35
C GLN A 94 -5.32 19.50 0.17
N PHE A 95 -5.69 19.06 -1.04
CA PHE A 95 -5.03 19.38 -2.31
C PHE A 95 -5.94 20.21 -3.23
N ASP A 96 -7.05 20.74 -2.73
CA ASP A 96 -8.09 21.38 -3.55
C ASP A 96 -8.64 20.46 -4.66
N LEU A 97 -8.62 19.15 -4.44
CA LEU A 97 -9.15 18.14 -5.33
C LEU A 97 -10.50 17.61 -4.82
N LYS A 98 -11.32 17.09 -5.74
CA LYS A 98 -12.63 16.51 -5.41
C LYS A 98 -12.86 15.22 -6.17
N PHE A 99 -13.40 14.23 -5.49
CA PHE A 99 -13.93 13.02 -6.10
C PHE A 99 -15.36 13.28 -6.58
N GLU A 100 -15.60 13.11 -7.87
CA GLU A 100 -16.89 13.32 -8.52
C GLU A 100 -17.45 12.01 -9.06
N THR A 101 -18.79 11.85 -9.03
CA THR A 101 -19.47 10.63 -9.49
C THR A 101 -20.60 10.91 -10.50
N ASN A 102 -20.65 12.12 -11.06
CA ASN A 102 -21.81 12.61 -11.81
C ASN A 102 -22.04 11.89 -13.15
N LYS A 103 -20.98 11.37 -13.79
CA LYS A 103 -21.04 10.59 -15.04
C LYS A 103 -20.22 9.31 -14.90
N LYS A 104 -18.92 9.49 -14.75
CA LYS A 104 -17.96 8.49 -14.34
C LYS A 104 -17.29 8.97 -13.06
N ALA A 105 -16.83 8.04 -12.23
CA ALA A 105 -16.08 8.41 -11.06
C ALA A 105 -14.71 8.93 -11.47
N SER A 106 -14.38 10.16 -11.08
CA SER A 106 -13.12 10.82 -11.44
C SER A 106 -12.68 11.76 -10.32
N VAL A 107 -11.46 12.29 -10.45
CA VAL A 107 -10.96 13.35 -9.58
C VAL A 107 -10.87 14.63 -10.39
N SER A 108 -11.46 15.71 -9.87
CA SER A 108 -11.42 17.04 -10.45
C SER A 108 -10.60 17.99 -9.60
N GLY A 109 -10.04 19.01 -10.24
CA GLY A 109 -9.19 20.02 -9.64
C GLY A 109 -8.33 20.70 -10.70
N ASN A 110 -7.41 21.57 -10.29
CA ASN A 110 -6.46 22.13 -11.24
C ASN A 110 -5.35 21.11 -11.57
N GLU A 111 -4.75 21.27 -12.74
CA GLU A 111 -3.72 20.34 -13.24
C GLU A 111 -2.50 20.25 -12.31
N LEU A 112 -2.09 21.37 -11.72
CA LEU A 112 -0.94 21.43 -10.82
C LEU A 112 -1.16 20.58 -9.56
N GLN A 113 -2.34 20.68 -8.95
CA GLN A 113 -2.73 19.94 -7.77
C GLN A 113 -2.94 18.46 -8.08
N LEU A 114 -3.54 18.13 -9.23
CA LEU A 114 -3.64 16.75 -9.70
C LEU A 114 -2.26 16.10 -9.80
N ARG A 115 -1.30 16.78 -10.44
CA ARG A 115 0.09 16.30 -10.56
C ARG A 115 0.77 16.18 -9.20
N PHE A 116 0.65 17.20 -8.36
CA PHE A 116 1.28 17.22 -7.05
C PHE A 116 0.73 16.10 -6.15
N PHE A 117 -0.60 15.92 -6.14
CA PHE A 117 -1.24 14.83 -5.43
C PHE A 117 -0.81 13.47 -5.98
N THR A 118 -0.83 13.28 -7.31
CA THR A 118 -0.40 12.02 -7.95
C THR A 118 1.02 11.65 -7.55
N GLN A 119 1.94 12.63 -7.59
CA GLN A 119 3.32 12.43 -7.16
C GLN A 119 3.43 12.11 -5.67
N SER A 120 2.62 12.75 -4.82
CA SER A 120 2.62 12.50 -3.37
C SER A 120 2.01 11.14 -3.02
N PHE A 121 0.93 10.77 -3.68
CA PHE A 121 0.16 9.55 -3.46
C PHE A 121 0.93 8.31 -3.92
N PHE A 122 1.61 8.38 -5.07
CA PHE A 122 2.43 7.27 -5.58
C PHE A 122 3.91 7.37 -5.22
N GLY A 123 4.41 8.52 -4.75
CA GLY A 123 5.82 8.75 -4.49
C GLY A 123 6.43 7.80 -3.47
N THR A 124 5.70 7.50 -2.38
CA THR A 124 6.12 6.48 -1.40
C THR A 124 6.23 5.09 -2.03
N LEU A 125 5.36 4.79 -2.99
CA LEU A 125 5.33 3.52 -3.71
C LEU A 125 6.43 3.42 -4.77
N ILE A 126 6.75 4.52 -5.46
CA ILE A 126 7.79 4.59 -6.51
C ILE A 126 9.18 4.54 -5.87
N ALA A 127 9.40 5.24 -4.76
CA ALA A 127 10.64 5.11 -3.98
C ALA A 127 10.87 3.67 -3.51
N ALA A 128 9.80 2.95 -3.15
CA ALA A 128 9.85 1.53 -2.79
C ALA A 128 9.98 0.60 -4.01
N ARG A 129 9.35 0.93 -5.14
CA ARG A 129 9.37 0.15 -6.38
C ARG A 129 10.69 0.29 -7.14
N HIS A 130 11.42 1.39 -7.06
CA HIS A 130 12.73 1.50 -7.74
C HIS A 130 13.77 0.47 -7.24
N GLY A 131 13.63 -0.08 -6.03
CA GLY A 131 14.41 -1.25 -5.58
C GLY A 131 13.99 -2.58 -6.22
N HIS A 132 12.80 -2.67 -6.82
CA HIS A 132 12.17 -3.92 -7.29
C HIS A 132 11.69 -3.90 -8.77
N LEU A 133 11.77 -2.76 -9.45
CA LEU A 133 11.37 -2.60 -10.86
C LEU A 133 12.32 -3.26 -11.86
N GLN A 134 13.49 -3.76 -11.43
CA GLN A 134 14.33 -4.61 -12.29
C GLN A 134 13.68 -5.97 -12.65
N MET A 135 12.54 -6.34 -12.05
CA MET A 135 11.87 -7.61 -12.33
C MET A 135 10.70 -7.53 -13.31
N PHE A 136 10.15 -6.35 -13.61
CA PHE A 136 8.97 -6.23 -14.48
C PHE A 136 9.29 -5.78 -15.92
N ASP A 137 10.52 -5.32 -16.19
CA ASP A 137 10.90 -4.75 -17.49
C ASP A 137 11.63 -5.74 -18.43
N LYS A 138 11.83 -7.00 -18.02
CA LYS A 138 12.57 -8.00 -18.84
C LYS A 138 11.72 -9.03 -19.59
N LYS A 139 10.39 -8.92 -19.61
CA LYS A 139 9.52 -9.88 -20.33
C LYS A 139 8.71 -9.34 -21.50
N GLN A 140 8.96 -8.11 -21.97
CA GLN A 140 8.34 -7.60 -23.19
C GLN A 140 9.33 -6.90 -24.15
N SER A 141 10.59 -7.34 -24.19
CA SER A 141 11.51 -6.97 -25.27
C SER A 141 12.17 -8.22 -25.84
N SER A 142 11.39 -8.99 -26.60
CA SER A 142 11.88 -9.91 -27.63
C SER A 142 10.83 -9.91 -28.72
N ILE A 143 10.89 -8.87 -29.56
CA ILE A 143 10.50 -8.95 -30.97
C ILE A 143 11.81 -9.14 -31.72
#